data_AF-A0A497JI75-F1
#
_entry.id   AF-A0A497JI75-F1
#
_cell.length_a   1.000
_cell.length_b   1.000
_cell.length_c   1.000
_cell.angle_alpha   90.00
_cell.angle_beta   90.00
_cell.angle_gamma   90.00
#
_symmetry.space_group_name_H-M   'P 1'
#
loop_
_entity.id
_entity.type
_entity.pdbx_description
1 polymer ?
#
loop_
_entity_poly.entity_id
_entity_poly.type
_entity_poly.pdbx_seq_one_letter_code
_entity_poly.pdbx_strand_id
1 'polypeptide(L)'
;MSTVGEESPGKDTFGYKYNAYILFPWLALVFIPAWVFFKKDDFLSPFAFWWVATALVMAWYKLKFTYVFGLPIALAAGFVTASIFYALRKDRELELRLATALLVFMLVCGVGAASYFVLQRPPSLETQKEWKNTLHWIRDNTPKDAKMFNWWSYGHWLTFIAERNVFADNRNINWQISDGEFARFIISEDLNEALSIIKKYKPDYIVLSSDMFSGFNSMFIYAYNIHRDKLFSTPGIKEKLYSSYATYSRCNATKQGTYSCSGLAREISEEEMASLLAVWQAVPNQIKQNQLPEWVYRDENNLAIAILGPTVNNSMLAKLWFNAPELQDYFEEVHSEFGSTAVKIFRVKKKAFE
;
A
#
# COMPACT_ATOMS: atom_id res chain seq x y z
N MET A 1 9.92 -8.97 -9.22
CA MET A 1 8.68 -8.75 -8.44
C MET A 1 8.54 -7.27 -8.14
N SER A 2 7.57 -6.60 -8.77
CA SER A 2 7.26 -5.19 -8.55
C SER A 2 6.79 -4.94 -7.12
N THR A 3 7.25 -3.86 -6.50
CA THR A 3 6.88 -3.42 -5.14
C THR A 3 5.47 -2.80 -5.08
N VAL A 4 4.88 -2.49 -6.23
CA VAL A 4 3.50 -2.03 -6.37
C VAL A 4 2.62 -3.23 -6.71
N GLY A 5 1.62 -3.52 -5.86
CA GLY A 5 0.73 -4.68 -6.03
C GLY A 5 0.03 -4.71 -7.39
N GLU A 6 -0.27 -3.54 -7.96
CA GLU A 6 -0.90 -3.35 -9.28
C GLU A 6 -0.08 -3.88 -10.46
N GLU A 7 1.24 -3.99 -10.29
CA GLU A 7 2.18 -4.43 -11.33
C GLU A 7 2.40 -5.96 -11.33
N SER A 8 1.77 -6.65 -10.38
CA SER A 8 1.78 -8.12 -10.26
C SER A 8 1.01 -8.77 -11.43
N PRO A 9 1.27 -10.05 -11.74
CA PRO A 9 0.49 -10.77 -12.75
C PRO A 9 -1.00 -10.78 -12.39
N GLY A 10 -1.87 -10.42 -13.34
CA GLY A 10 -3.31 -10.39 -13.09
C GLY A 10 -3.96 -11.77 -13.20
N LYS A 11 -3.36 -12.71 -13.94
CA LYS A 11 -3.87 -14.09 -14.11
C LYS A 11 -4.16 -14.81 -12.79
N ASP A 12 -3.34 -14.56 -11.77
CA ASP A 12 -3.45 -15.19 -10.44
C ASP A 12 -4.70 -14.71 -9.69
N THR A 13 -5.38 -13.69 -10.23
CA THR A 13 -6.57 -13.08 -9.65
C THR A 13 -7.88 -13.40 -10.34
N PHE A 14 -7.82 -14.07 -11.50
CA PHE A 14 -8.98 -14.27 -12.35
C PHE A 14 -10.08 -15.10 -11.68
N GLY A 15 -9.70 -16.17 -10.98
CA GLY A 15 -10.64 -17.07 -10.32
C GLY A 15 -11.52 -16.36 -9.29
N TYR A 16 -10.95 -15.47 -8.48
CA TYR A 16 -11.74 -14.75 -7.47
C TYR A 16 -12.38 -13.45 -7.99
N LYS A 17 -11.80 -12.80 -9.02
CA LYS A 17 -12.38 -11.56 -9.59
C LYS A 17 -13.53 -11.82 -10.55
N TYR A 18 -13.42 -12.87 -11.37
CA TYR A 18 -14.37 -13.14 -12.44
C TYR A 18 -15.08 -14.48 -12.30
N ASN A 19 -14.63 -15.35 -11.40
CA ASN A 19 -15.23 -16.68 -11.22
C ASN A 19 -15.35 -17.39 -12.58
N ALA A 20 -16.50 -18.02 -12.87
CA ALA A 20 -16.76 -18.70 -14.13
C ALA A 20 -16.81 -17.77 -15.36
N TYR A 21 -16.92 -16.44 -15.20
CA TYR A 21 -16.97 -15.52 -16.34
C TYR A 21 -15.67 -15.48 -17.14
N ILE A 22 -14.55 -15.88 -16.54
CA ILE A 22 -13.27 -15.93 -17.25
C ILE A 22 -13.29 -16.87 -18.46
N LEU A 23 -14.24 -17.80 -18.51
CA LEU A 23 -14.43 -18.70 -19.66
C LEU A 23 -14.88 -17.94 -20.92
N PHE A 24 -15.66 -16.87 -20.79
CA PHE A 24 -16.24 -16.18 -21.93
C PHE A 24 -15.21 -15.56 -22.88
N PRO A 25 -14.16 -14.86 -22.42
CA PRO A 25 -13.06 -14.43 -23.29
C PRO A 25 -12.46 -15.56 -24.11
N TRP A 26 -12.18 -16.71 -23.51
CA TRP A 26 -11.61 -17.86 -24.22
C TRP A 26 -12.56 -18.42 -25.27
N LEU A 27 -13.84 -18.54 -24.93
CA LEU A 27 -14.86 -18.97 -25.88
C LEU A 27 -14.99 -17.95 -27.02
N ALA A 28 -15.04 -16.66 -26.73
CA ALA A 28 -15.15 -15.62 -27.75
C ALA A 28 -13.97 -15.62 -28.73
N LEU A 29 -12.75 -15.92 -28.28
CA LEU A 29 -11.59 -16.08 -29.18
C LEU A 29 -11.73 -17.24 -30.17
N VAL A 30 -12.63 -18.20 -29.92
CA VAL A 30 -12.94 -19.32 -30.84
C VAL A 30 -14.19 -19.03 -31.66
N PHE A 31 -15.27 -18.57 -31.01
CA PHE A 31 -16.57 -18.34 -31.65
C PHE A 31 -16.56 -17.15 -32.61
N ILE A 32 -15.86 -16.06 -32.28
CA ILE A 32 -15.86 -14.85 -33.13
C ILE A 32 -15.17 -15.13 -34.49
N PRO A 33 -13.98 -15.73 -34.57
CA PRO A 33 -13.39 -16.09 -35.87
C PRO A 33 -14.27 -17.05 -36.68
N ALA A 34 -14.90 -18.02 -36.02
CA ALA A 34 -15.84 -18.93 -36.68
C ALA A 34 -17.05 -18.17 -37.27
N TRP A 35 -17.60 -17.20 -36.53
CA TRP A 35 -18.70 -16.36 -36.98
C TRP A 35 -18.32 -15.47 -38.18
N VAL A 36 -17.16 -14.81 -38.13
CA VAL A 36 -16.64 -13.95 -39.21
C VAL A 36 -16.42 -14.74 -40.49
N PHE A 37 -16.00 -16.02 -40.39
CA PHE A 37 -15.84 -16.87 -41.57
C PHE A 37 -17.16 -17.07 -42.35
N PHE A 38 -18.31 -17.07 -41.66
CA PHE A 38 -19.62 -17.25 -42.29
C PHE A 38 -20.30 -15.93 -42.71
N LYS A 39 -19.84 -14.78 -42.20
CA LYS A 39 -20.40 -13.44 -42.54
C LYS A 39 -19.28 -12.46 -42.91
N LYS A 40 -19.07 -12.27 -44.22
CA LYS A 40 -17.99 -11.41 -44.75
C LYS A 40 -18.21 -9.89 -44.54
N ASP A 41 -19.42 -9.45 -44.21
CA ASP A 41 -19.77 -8.02 -44.05
C ASP A 41 -19.92 -7.57 -42.59
N ASP A 42 -19.31 -8.30 -41.63
CA ASP A 42 -19.38 -7.97 -40.20
C ASP A 42 -18.08 -7.32 -39.70
N PHE A 43 -18.08 -5.99 -39.60
CA PHE A 43 -16.95 -5.21 -39.08
C PHE A 43 -16.87 -5.17 -37.55
N LEU A 44 -17.97 -5.49 -36.85
CA LEU A 44 -18.03 -5.42 -35.38
C LEU A 44 -17.33 -6.63 -34.74
N SER A 45 -17.48 -7.80 -35.34
CA SER A 45 -16.89 -9.05 -34.86
C SER A 45 -15.35 -9.00 -34.80
N PRO A 46 -14.61 -8.59 -35.85
CA PRO A 46 -13.15 -8.41 -35.78
C PRO A 46 -12.71 -7.39 -34.71
N PHE A 47 -13.44 -6.29 -34.55
CA PHE A 47 -13.17 -5.33 -33.48
C PHE A 47 -13.33 -5.95 -32.09
N ALA A 48 -14.44 -6.65 -31.86
CA ALA A 48 -14.70 -7.35 -30.61
C ALA A 48 -13.63 -8.40 -30.29
N PHE A 49 -13.20 -9.16 -31.30
CA PHE A 49 -12.11 -10.12 -31.17
C PHE A 49 -10.82 -9.46 -30.66
N TRP A 50 -10.37 -8.40 -31.35
CA TRP A 50 -9.13 -7.73 -30.98
C TRP A 50 -9.22 -7.04 -29.62
N TRP A 51 -10.38 -6.47 -29.28
CA TRP A 51 -10.58 -5.87 -27.96
C TRP A 51 -10.52 -6.92 -26.85
N VAL A 52 -11.18 -8.08 -27.02
CA VAL A 52 -11.11 -9.19 -26.05
C VAL A 52 -9.70 -9.75 -25.96
N ALA A 53 -9.02 -9.99 -27.09
CA ALA A 53 -7.68 -10.55 -27.13
C ALA A 53 -6.66 -9.63 -26.44
N THR A 54 -6.63 -8.36 -26.81
CA THR A 54 -5.70 -7.37 -26.24
C THR A 54 -5.94 -7.17 -24.75
N ALA A 55 -7.20 -7.06 -24.32
CA ALA A 55 -7.52 -6.89 -22.92
C ALA A 55 -7.21 -8.13 -22.08
N LEU A 56 -7.41 -9.34 -22.63
CA LEU A 56 -7.01 -10.59 -21.97
C LEU A 56 -5.50 -10.63 -21.77
N VAL A 57 -4.71 -10.29 -22.80
CA VAL A 57 -3.25 -10.23 -22.70
C VAL A 57 -2.82 -9.21 -21.66
N MET A 58 -3.36 -7.99 -21.70
CA MET A 58 -3.05 -6.95 -20.71
C MET A 58 -3.38 -7.41 -19.28
N ALA A 59 -4.57 -7.95 -19.06
CA ALA A 59 -5.02 -8.46 -17.76
C ALA A 59 -4.24 -9.69 -17.29
N TRP A 60 -3.69 -10.48 -18.22
CA TRP A 60 -2.83 -11.62 -17.90
C TRP A 60 -1.52 -11.14 -17.27
N TYR A 61 -0.88 -10.15 -17.90
CA TYR A 61 0.43 -9.65 -17.50
C TYR A 61 0.40 -8.68 -16.32
N LYS A 62 -0.64 -7.84 -16.19
CA LYS A 62 -0.71 -6.82 -15.12
C LYS A 62 -2.06 -6.76 -14.44
N LEU A 63 -2.03 -6.76 -13.11
CA LEU A 63 -3.20 -6.73 -12.25
C LEU A 63 -4.05 -5.48 -12.48
N LYS A 64 -3.48 -4.31 -12.69
CA LYS A 64 -4.26 -3.07 -12.96
C LYS A 64 -5.21 -3.19 -14.14
N PHE A 65 -4.83 -3.94 -15.19
CA PHE A 65 -5.68 -4.12 -16.37
C PHE A 65 -6.85 -5.06 -16.14
N THR A 66 -6.89 -5.79 -15.02
CA THR A 66 -8.08 -6.57 -14.64
C THR A 66 -9.31 -5.67 -14.46
N TYR A 67 -9.15 -4.44 -13.97
CA TYR A 67 -10.30 -3.55 -13.80
C TYR A 67 -11.02 -3.27 -15.13
N VAL A 68 -10.26 -2.92 -16.17
CA VAL A 68 -10.81 -2.64 -17.51
C VAL A 68 -11.23 -3.90 -18.26
N PHE A 69 -10.70 -5.08 -17.89
CA PHE A 69 -10.98 -6.36 -18.54
C PHE A 69 -12.42 -6.87 -18.30
N GLY A 70 -13.10 -6.39 -17.26
CA GLY A 70 -14.52 -6.69 -17.03
C GLY A 70 -15.42 -6.32 -18.22
N LEU A 71 -15.14 -5.22 -18.92
CA LEU A 71 -15.93 -4.77 -20.08
C LEU A 71 -15.79 -5.73 -21.28
N PRO A 72 -14.58 -6.12 -21.71
CA PRO A 72 -14.36 -7.18 -22.69
C PRO A 72 -14.97 -8.54 -22.30
N ILE A 73 -14.98 -8.92 -21.02
CA ILE A 73 -15.65 -10.15 -20.58
C ILE A 73 -17.16 -10.09 -20.87
N ALA A 74 -17.81 -8.95 -20.58
CA ALA A 74 -19.21 -8.76 -20.86
C ALA A 74 -19.51 -8.82 -22.38
N LEU A 75 -18.66 -8.17 -23.19
CA LEU A 75 -18.75 -8.25 -24.65
C LEU A 75 -18.60 -9.69 -25.15
N ALA A 76 -17.59 -10.41 -24.67
CA ALA A 76 -17.33 -11.80 -25.00
C ALA A 76 -18.53 -12.70 -24.63
N ALA A 77 -19.12 -12.49 -23.46
CA ALA A 77 -20.32 -13.19 -23.03
C ALA A 77 -21.49 -12.95 -24.00
N GLY A 78 -21.72 -11.70 -24.40
CA GLY A 78 -22.75 -11.35 -25.39
C GLY A 78 -22.56 -12.05 -26.73
N PHE A 79 -21.34 -12.06 -27.27
CA PHE A 79 -21.04 -12.73 -28.55
C PHE A 79 -21.19 -14.25 -28.47
N VAL A 80 -20.72 -14.88 -27.40
CA VAL A 80 -20.86 -16.32 -27.19
C VAL A 80 -22.34 -16.70 -27.06
N THR A 81 -23.10 -15.96 -26.25
CA THR A 81 -24.53 -16.18 -26.09
C THR A 81 -25.30 -15.99 -27.40
N ALA A 82 -25.02 -14.92 -28.16
CA ALA A 82 -25.64 -14.69 -29.47
C ALA A 82 -25.30 -15.80 -30.48
N SER A 83 -24.07 -16.30 -30.45
CA SER A 83 -23.63 -17.41 -31.31
C SER A 83 -24.39 -18.70 -31.01
N ILE A 84 -24.59 -19.00 -29.72
CA ILE A 84 -25.37 -20.16 -29.28
C ILE A 84 -26.84 -20.03 -29.71
N PHE A 85 -27.47 -18.87 -29.50
CA PHE A 85 -28.86 -18.67 -29.94
C PHE A 85 -29.03 -18.76 -31.45
N TYR A 86 -28.09 -18.20 -32.22
CA TYR A 86 -28.13 -18.34 -33.67
C TYR A 86 -28.07 -19.80 -34.13
N ALA A 87 -27.24 -20.64 -33.48
CA ALA A 87 -27.15 -22.06 -33.78
C ALA A 87 -28.45 -22.83 -33.43
N LEU A 88 -29.14 -22.41 -32.36
CA LEU A 88 -30.33 -23.08 -31.83
C LEU A 88 -31.66 -22.51 -32.32
N ARG A 89 -31.64 -21.48 -33.19
CA ARG A 89 -32.83 -20.76 -33.72
C ARG A 89 -33.96 -21.62 -34.30
N LYS A 90 -33.70 -22.91 -34.59
CA LYS A 90 -34.69 -23.84 -35.14
C LYS A 90 -35.59 -24.46 -34.06
N ASP A 91 -35.17 -24.45 -32.79
CA ASP A 91 -35.91 -25.02 -31.67
C ASP A 91 -36.18 -23.94 -30.62
N ARG A 92 -37.40 -23.39 -30.65
CA ARG A 92 -37.83 -22.27 -29.80
C ARG A 92 -37.94 -22.66 -28.33
N GLU A 93 -38.28 -23.92 -28.02
CA GLU A 93 -38.42 -24.37 -26.64
C GLU A 93 -37.04 -24.55 -25.99
N LEU A 94 -36.10 -25.14 -26.72
CA LEU A 94 -34.72 -25.28 -26.29
C LEU A 94 -34.01 -23.92 -26.15
N GLU A 95 -34.24 -22.99 -27.10
CA GLU A 95 -33.72 -21.63 -27.06
C GLU A 95 -34.14 -20.89 -25.78
N LEU A 96 -35.45 -20.90 -25.45
CA LEU A 96 -35.96 -20.21 -24.26
C LEU A 96 -35.42 -20.80 -22.95
N ARG A 97 -35.32 -22.14 -22.85
CA ARG A 97 -34.76 -22.80 -21.67
C ARG A 97 -33.30 -22.44 -21.45
N LEU A 98 -32.49 -22.49 -22.50
CA LEU A 98 -31.07 -22.16 -22.42
C LEU A 98 -30.85 -20.66 -22.17
N ALA A 99 -31.67 -19.78 -22.76
CA ALA A 99 -31.62 -18.36 -22.49
C ALA A 99 -31.90 -18.06 -21.02
N THR A 100 -32.95 -18.67 -20.48
CA THR A 100 -33.31 -18.53 -19.06
C THR A 100 -32.20 -19.07 -18.16
N ALA A 101 -31.66 -20.26 -18.47
CA ALA A 101 -30.56 -20.85 -17.70
C ALA A 101 -29.29 -19.99 -17.73
N LEU A 102 -28.91 -19.46 -18.89
CA LEU A 102 -27.77 -18.56 -19.04
C LEU A 102 -27.97 -17.25 -18.27
N LEU A 103 -29.16 -16.65 -18.34
CA LEU A 103 -29.47 -15.43 -17.59
C LEU A 103 -29.44 -15.67 -16.08
N VAL A 104 -30.01 -16.78 -15.60
CA VAL A 104 -29.96 -17.16 -14.19
C VAL A 104 -28.51 -17.42 -13.76
N PHE A 105 -27.73 -18.13 -14.57
CA PHE A 105 -26.29 -18.35 -14.33
C PHE A 105 -25.53 -17.02 -14.25
N MET A 106 -25.73 -16.12 -15.21
CA MET A 106 -25.11 -14.79 -15.22
C MET A 106 -25.58 -13.90 -14.07
N LEU A 107 -26.79 -14.09 -13.54
CA LEU A 107 -27.23 -13.36 -12.37
C LEU A 107 -26.56 -13.92 -11.10
N VAL A 108 -26.61 -15.24 -10.91
CA VAL A 108 -26.10 -15.91 -9.70
C VAL A 108 -24.59 -15.77 -9.58
N CYS A 109 -23.84 -16.02 -10.66
CA CYS A 109 -22.39 -15.88 -10.64
C CYS A 109 -21.96 -14.42 -10.42
N GLY A 110 -22.74 -13.45 -10.90
CA GLY A 110 -22.43 -12.02 -10.86
C GLY A 110 -22.65 -11.47 -9.46
N VAL A 111 -23.83 -11.74 -8.91
CA VAL A 111 -24.17 -11.42 -7.51
C VAL A 111 -23.22 -12.13 -6.55
N GLY A 112 -22.92 -13.41 -6.80
CA GLY A 112 -22.00 -14.20 -5.97
C GLY A 112 -20.57 -13.65 -5.99
N ALA A 113 -20.01 -13.36 -7.17
CA ALA A 113 -18.67 -12.81 -7.31
C ALA A 113 -18.57 -11.40 -6.69
N ALA A 114 -19.55 -10.53 -6.95
CA ALA A 114 -19.57 -9.18 -6.39
C ALA A 114 -19.68 -9.19 -4.87
N SER A 115 -20.61 -9.98 -4.32
CA SER A 115 -20.82 -10.10 -2.86
C SER A 115 -19.56 -10.66 -2.18
N TYR A 116 -18.96 -11.70 -2.74
CA TYR A 116 -17.73 -12.28 -2.21
C TYR A 116 -16.57 -11.27 -2.23
N PHE A 117 -16.40 -10.55 -3.34
CA PHE A 117 -15.33 -9.57 -3.48
C PHE A 117 -15.47 -8.42 -2.47
N VAL A 118 -16.66 -7.82 -2.36
CA VAL A 118 -16.90 -6.67 -1.46
C VAL A 118 -16.71 -7.04 0.00
N LEU A 119 -17.19 -8.21 0.43
CA LEU A 119 -17.11 -8.65 1.82
C LEU A 119 -15.68 -9.04 2.23
N GLN A 120 -14.89 -9.59 1.31
CA GLN A 120 -13.53 -10.07 1.60
C GLN A 120 -12.45 -9.00 1.40
N ARG A 121 -12.77 -7.90 0.71
CA ARG A 121 -11.82 -6.83 0.39
C ARG A 121 -12.37 -5.46 0.80
N PRO A 122 -12.66 -5.25 2.11
CA PRO A 122 -13.06 -3.92 2.57
C PRO A 122 -11.96 -2.90 2.24
N PRO A 123 -12.34 -1.64 1.94
CA PRO A 123 -11.37 -0.58 1.74
C PRO A 123 -10.42 -0.49 2.93
N SER A 124 -9.13 -0.32 2.66
CA SER A 124 -8.09 -0.36 3.70
C SER A 124 -8.32 0.65 4.82
N LEU A 125 -8.88 1.82 4.51
CA LEU A 125 -9.16 2.86 5.49
C LEU A 125 -10.28 2.46 6.48
N GLU A 126 -11.25 1.66 6.08
CA GLU A 126 -12.27 1.15 7.01
C GLU A 126 -11.69 0.12 7.98
N THR A 127 -10.62 -0.57 7.57
CA THR A 127 -9.88 -1.49 8.44
C THR A 127 -8.76 -0.82 9.24
N GLN A 128 -8.35 0.41 8.88
CA GLN A 128 -7.28 1.17 9.52
C GLN A 128 -7.87 2.35 10.29
N LYS A 129 -8.46 2.03 11.45
CA LYS A 129 -9.14 3.00 12.32
C LYS A 129 -8.20 4.14 12.75
N GLU A 130 -6.94 3.83 13.02
CA GLU A 130 -5.92 4.78 13.47
C GLU A 130 -5.68 5.87 12.42
N TRP A 131 -5.56 5.47 11.14
CA TRP A 131 -5.48 6.40 10.02
C TRP A 131 -6.77 7.22 9.87
N LYS A 132 -7.94 6.59 9.94
CA LYS A 132 -9.23 7.28 9.84
C LYS A 132 -9.38 8.36 10.93
N ASN A 133 -9.08 8.02 12.18
CA ASN A 133 -9.07 8.95 13.31
C ASN A 133 -8.08 10.10 13.08
N THR A 134 -6.85 9.78 12.68
CA THR A 134 -5.80 10.77 12.41
C THR A 134 -6.21 11.74 11.31
N LEU A 135 -6.79 11.27 10.20
CA LEU A 135 -7.22 12.12 9.10
C LEU A 135 -8.33 13.09 9.51
N HIS A 136 -9.30 12.63 10.30
CA HIS A 136 -10.34 13.50 10.87
C HIS A 136 -9.73 14.51 11.85
N TRP A 137 -8.81 14.08 12.71
CA TRP A 137 -8.10 14.98 13.62
C TRP A 137 -7.35 16.06 12.85
N ILE A 138 -6.61 15.71 11.79
CA ILE A 138 -5.91 16.68 10.93
C ILE A 138 -6.89 17.68 10.33
N ARG A 139 -8.02 17.21 9.78
CA ARG A 139 -9.04 18.07 9.17
C ARG A 139 -9.62 19.07 10.16
N ASP A 140 -9.80 18.67 11.41
CA ASP A 140 -10.54 19.46 12.38
C ASP A 140 -9.61 20.33 13.25
N ASN A 141 -8.30 20.01 13.34
CA ASN A 141 -7.35 20.65 14.26
C ASN A 141 -6.15 21.36 13.59
N THR A 142 -6.03 21.33 12.25
CA THR A 142 -4.95 22.05 11.54
C THR A 142 -5.51 23.14 10.61
N PRO A 143 -4.75 24.20 10.28
CA PRO A 143 -5.18 25.21 9.30
C PRO A 143 -5.47 24.61 7.92
N LYS A 144 -6.47 25.15 7.18
CA LYS A 144 -6.85 24.61 5.86
C LYS A 144 -5.73 24.64 4.83
N ASP A 145 -4.84 25.62 4.91
CA ASP A 145 -3.68 25.79 4.02
C ASP A 145 -2.41 25.08 4.52
N ALA A 146 -2.50 24.37 5.66
CA ALA A 146 -1.36 23.68 6.26
C ALA A 146 -0.75 22.65 5.29
N LYS A 147 0.59 22.66 5.25
CA LYS A 147 1.41 21.81 4.39
C LYS A 147 1.88 20.58 5.16
N MET A 148 1.37 19.42 4.77
CA MET A 148 1.73 18.12 5.31
C MET A 148 2.97 17.60 4.56
N PHE A 149 4.05 17.38 5.30
CA PHE A 149 5.23 16.66 4.82
C PHE A 149 5.02 15.17 5.07
N ASN A 150 4.76 14.42 4.00
CA ASN A 150 4.24 13.06 4.08
C ASN A 150 4.86 12.14 3.01
N TRP A 151 4.76 10.83 3.24
CA TRP A 151 5.02 9.84 2.21
C TRP A 151 3.89 9.77 1.18
N TRP A 152 4.23 9.52 -0.08
CA TRP A 152 3.29 9.55 -1.21
C TRP A 152 2.10 8.60 -1.06
N SER A 153 2.29 7.45 -0.41
CA SER A 153 1.24 6.44 -0.23
C SER A 153 0.02 6.98 0.51
N TYR A 154 0.22 7.97 1.40
CA TYR A 154 -0.85 8.55 2.22
C TYR A 154 -1.37 9.89 1.69
N GLY A 155 -0.72 10.46 0.67
CA GLY A 155 -1.05 11.79 0.14
C GLY A 155 -2.50 11.92 -0.32
N HIS A 156 -3.04 10.87 -0.96
CA HIS A 156 -4.42 10.88 -1.42
C HIS A 156 -5.46 10.84 -0.28
N TRP A 157 -5.14 10.23 0.87
CA TRP A 157 -6.00 10.29 2.05
C TRP A 157 -5.96 11.67 2.69
N LEU A 158 -4.77 12.26 2.79
CA LEU A 158 -4.58 13.61 3.34
C LEU A 158 -5.27 14.68 2.50
N THR A 159 -5.22 14.58 1.16
CA THR A 159 -5.92 15.54 0.28
C THR A 159 -7.43 15.35 0.29
N PHE A 160 -7.92 14.11 0.23
CA PHE A 160 -9.36 13.85 0.08
C PHE A 160 -10.14 13.90 1.40
N ILE A 161 -9.58 13.35 2.48
CA ILE A 161 -10.28 13.19 3.76
C ILE A 161 -9.87 14.28 4.75
N ALA A 162 -8.56 14.52 4.85
CA ALA A 162 -8.07 15.58 5.74
C ALA A 162 -8.22 16.99 5.12
N GLU A 163 -8.45 17.09 3.80
CA GLU A 163 -8.57 18.34 3.05
C GLU A 163 -7.35 19.26 3.27
N ARG A 164 -6.13 18.72 3.15
CA ARG A 164 -4.88 19.47 3.35
C ARG A 164 -3.94 19.42 2.16
N ASN A 165 -3.09 20.45 2.08
CA ASN A 165 -2.01 20.49 1.12
C ASN A 165 -0.96 19.44 1.50
N VAL A 166 -0.56 18.62 0.53
CA VAL A 166 0.42 17.55 0.73
C VAL A 166 1.67 17.80 -0.08
N PHE A 167 2.79 17.32 0.42
CA PHE A 167 4.06 17.40 -0.30
C PHE A 167 4.13 16.35 -1.40
N ALA A 168 3.59 15.15 -1.15
CA ALA A 168 3.60 14.02 -2.06
C ALA A 168 2.24 13.29 -2.08
N ASP A 169 1.72 12.97 -3.26
CA ASP A 169 0.57 12.10 -3.53
C ASP A 169 0.71 11.43 -4.91
N ASN A 170 -0.24 10.55 -5.26
CA ASN A 170 -0.24 9.83 -6.53
C ASN A 170 -0.44 10.71 -7.78
N ARG A 171 -0.81 11.98 -7.62
CA ARG A 171 -1.18 12.92 -8.70
C ARG A 171 -0.12 14.00 -8.92
N ASN A 172 0.68 14.31 -7.91
CA ASN A 172 1.76 15.30 -7.92
C ASN A 172 3.15 14.64 -7.90
N ILE A 173 3.21 13.35 -8.26
CA ILE A 173 4.43 12.54 -8.38
C ILE A 173 5.48 13.31 -9.21
N ASN A 174 6.36 14.02 -8.50
CA ASN A 174 7.64 14.45 -9.02
C ASN A 174 8.67 13.69 -8.20
N TRP A 175 8.97 12.46 -8.63
CA TRP A 175 9.81 11.48 -7.92
C TRP A 175 11.12 12.07 -7.38
N GLN A 176 11.68 13.09 -8.05
CA GLN A 176 12.95 13.71 -7.69
C GLN A 176 12.83 14.78 -6.60
N ILE A 177 11.66 15.41 -6.43
CA ILE A 177 11.49 16.56 -5.53
C ILE A 177 10.58 16.22 -4.35
N SER A 178 9.41 15.60 -4.56
CA SER A 178 8.46 15.34 -3.47
C SER A 178 8.89 14.12 -2.63
N ASP A 179 8.96 12.97 -3.27
CA ASP A 179 9.15 11.68 -2.61
C ASP A 179 10.61 11.50 -2.20
N GLY A 180 11.53 11.91 -3.07
CA GLY A 180 12.97 11.86 -2.82
C GLY A 180 13.39 12.68 -1.61
N GLU A 181 12.87 13.90 -1.45
CA GLU A 181 13.30 14.77 -0.33
C GLU A 181 12.64 14.35 0.99
N PHE A 182 11.40 13.84 0.97
CA PHE A 182 10.83 13.18 2.13
C PHE A 182 11.63 11.92 2.51
N ALA A 183 11.97 11.08 1.53
CA ALA A 183 12.81 9.91 1.78
C ALA A 183 14.18 10.29 2.36
N ARG A 184 14.86 11.30 1.79
CA ARG A 184 16.12 11.85 2.31
C ARG A 184 15.99 12.34 3.74
N PHE A 185 14.93 13.08 4.03
CA PHE A 185 14.65 13.51 5.41
C PHE A 185 14.53 12.32 6.34
N ILE A 186 13.70 11.34 6.01
CA ILE A 186 13.41 10.18 6.88
C ILE A 186 14.65 9.32 7.13
N ILE A 187 15.48 9.07 6.11
CA ILE A 187 16.68 8.24 6.25
C ILE A 187 17.91 9.01 6.78
N SER A 188 17.82 10.34 6.89
CA SER A 188 18.97 11.17 7.27
C SER A 188 19.44 10.83 8.68
N GLU A 189 20.74 10.57 8.82
CA GLU A 189 21.41 10.41 10.11
C GLU A 189 21.97 11.76 10.62
N ASP A 190 22.27 12.67 9.68
CA ASP A 190 22.72 14.03 9.97
C ASP A 190 21.52 14.97 10.19
N LEU A 191 21.48 15.56 11.38
CA LEU A 191 20.47 16.53 11.76
C LEU A 191 20.53 17.78 10.85
N ASN A 192 21.71 18.24 10.46
CA ASN A 192 21.84 19.44 9.62
C ASN A 192 21.25 19.22 8.23
N GLU A 193 21.48 18.04 7.63
CA GLU A 193 20.85 17.68 6.36
C GLU A 193 19.32 17.65 6.50
N ALA A 194 18.79 17.00 7.54
CA ALA A 194 17.36 16.92 7.78
C ALA A 194 16.71 18.31 7.98
N LEU A 195 17.32 19.16 8.80
CA LEU A 195 16.83 20.52 9.04
C LEU A 195 16.94 21.41 7.80
N SER A 196 17.93 21.20 6.93
CA SER A 196 18.05 21.93 5.67
C SER A 196 16.87 21.67 4.73
N ILE A 197 16.37 20.42 4.71
CA ILE A 197 15.18 20.03 3.93
C ILE A 197 13.94 20.73 4.48
N ILE A 198 13.75 20.72 5.80
CA ILE A 198 12.62 21.41 6.46
C ILE A 198 12.69 22.93 6.21
N LYS A 199 13.88 23.55 6.29
CA LYS A 199 14.07 24.97 5.99
C LYS A 199 13.74 25.33 4.54
N LYS A 200 14.09 24.45 3.60
CA LYS A 200 13.84 24.64 2.16
C LYS A 200 12.35 24.57 1.82
N TYR A 201 11.64 23.56 2.33
CA TYR A 201 10.24 23.33 1.95
C TYR A 201 9.21 23.93 2.90
N LYS A 202 9.63 24.33 4.10
CA LYS A 202 8.82 25.00 5.12
C LYS A 202 7.49 24.30 5.42
N PRO A 203 7.46 22.97 5.63
CA PRO A 203 6.22 22.29 6.00
C PRO A 203 5.70 22.78 7.36
N ASP A 204 4.41 22.57 7.60
CA ASP A 204 3.76 22.89 8.87
C ASP A 204 3.69 21.66 9.78
N TYR A 205 3.50 20.48 9.18
CA TYR A 205 3.41 19.21 9.88
C TYR A 205 4.18 18.11 9.16
N ILE A 206 4.63 17.10 9.90
CA ILE A 206 5.25 15.87 9.42
C ILE A 206 4.34 14.69 9.79
N VAL A 207 4.07 13.82 8.82
CA VAL A 207 3.20 12.66 8.99
C VAL A 207 4.05 11.39 8.94
N LEU A 208 4.07 10.64 10.04
CA LEU A 208 4.78 9.37 10.15
C LEU A 208 3.81 8.22 10.42
N SER A 209 4.12 7.04 9.89
CA SER A 209 3.37 5.81 10.12
C SER A 209 4.30 4.62 10.34
N SER A 210 3.88 3.64 11.14
CA SER A 210 4.75 2.56 11.63
C SER A 210 5.23 1.62 10.52
N ASP A 211 4.48 1.50 9.43
CA ASP A 211 4.89 0.70 8.26
C ASP A 211 6.17 1.23 7.59
N MET A 212 6.52 2.51 7.82
CA MET A 212 7.76 3.11 7.32
C MET A 212 9.00 2.39 7.82
N PHE A 213 8.96 1.75 8.99
CA PHE A 213 10.05 0.89 9.47
C PHE A 213 10.26 -0.32 8.55
N SER A 214 9.17 -0.98 8.14
CA SER A 214 9.24 -2.11 7.19
C SER A 214 9.64 -1.66 5.78
N GLY A 215 9.23 -0.46 5.39
CA GLY A 215 9.53 0.16 4.11
C GLY A 215 10.87 0.91 4.05
N PHE A 216 11.62 1.00 5.16
CA PHE A 216 12.76 1.91 5.31
C PHE A 216 13.79 1.76 4.20
N ASN A 217 14.18 0.52 3.86
CA ASN A 217 15.19 0.25 2.83
C ASN A 217 14.75 0.70 1.44
N SER A 218 13.44 0.71 1.17
CA SER A 218 12.94 1.21 -0.11
C SER A 218 13.11 2.72 -0.25
N MET A 219 13.22 3.48 0.85
CA MET A 219 13.40 4.93 0.81
C MET A 219 14.73 5.34 0.20
N PHE A 220 15.78 4.52 0.29
CA PHE A 220 17.07 4.77 -0.40
C PHE A 220 16.92 4.85 -1.92
N ILE A 221 15.98 4.08 -2.51
CA ILE A 221 15.68 4.12 -3.96
C ILE A 221 15.19 5.51 -4.35
N TYR A 222 14.28 6.09 -3.56
CA TYR A 222 13.68 7.40 -3.83
C TYR A 222 14.64 8.54 -3.49
N ALA A 223 15.32 8.44 -2.34
CA ALA A 223 16.25 9.45 -1.86
C ALA A 223 17.41 9.72 -2.83
N TYR A 224 17.92 8.66 -3.47
CA TYR A 224 19.09 8.73 -4.35
C TYR A 224 18.79 8.42 -5.82
N ASN A 225 17.51 8.23 -6.18
CA ASN A 225 17.06 7.86 -7.52
C ASN A 225 17.82 6.65 -8.11
N ILE A 226 17.89 5.57 -7.33
CA ILE A 226 18.64 4.35 -7.68
C ILE A 226 17.68 3.27 -8.11
N HIS A 227 17.93 2.62 -9.25
CA HIS A 227 17.15 1.44 -9.62
C HIS A 227 17.34 0.30 -8.62
N ARG A 228 16.25 -0.41 -8.30
CA ARG A 228 16.23 -1.45 -7.25
C ARG A 228 17.31 -2.52 -7.41
N ASP A 229 17.64 -2.91 -8.63
CA ASP A 229 18.69 -3.89 -8.95
C ASP A 229 20.09 -3.41 -8.53
N LYS A 230 20.30 -2.09 -8.47
CA LYS A 230 21.56 -1.46 -8.07
C LYS A 230 21.64 -1.13 -6.57
N LEU A 231 20.56 -1.36 -5.83
CA LEU A 231 20.48 -1.00 -4.42
C LEU A 231 21.59 -1.66 -3.57
N PHE A 232 21.87 -2.95 -3.82
CA PHE A 232 22.91 -3.70 -3.11
C PHE A 232 24.32 -3.60 -3.73
N SER A 233 24.47 -2.93 -4.87
CA SER A 233 25.75 -2.76 -5.56
C SER A 233 26.30 -1.34 -5.48
N THR A 234 25.51 -0.36 -5.02
CA THR A 234 25.94 1.04 -4.90
C THR A 234 26.84 1.22 -3.66
N PRO A 235 28.10 1.66 -3.82
CA PRO A 235 29.00 1.93 -2.68
C PRO A 235 28.42 2.97 -1.71
N GLY A 236 28.64 2.82 -0.41
CA GLY A 236 28.10 3.70 0.64
C GLY A 236 26.66 3.36 1.06
N ILE A 237 25.82 2.92 0.12
CA ILE A 237 24.45 2.47 0.41
C ILE A 237 24.44 1.02 0.83
N LYS A 238 25.30 0.19 0.20
CA LYS A 238 25.43 -1.22 0.55
C LYS A 238 25.76 -1.42 2.04
N GLU A 239 26.71 -0.67 2.61
CA GLU A 239 27.03 -0.78 4.04
C GLU A 239 25.82 -0.40 4.91
N LYS A 240 25.16 0.71 4.58
CA LYS A 240 23.95 1.17 5.29
C LYS A 240 22.82 0.13 5.26
N LEU A 241 22.67 -0.59 4.14
CA LEU A 241 21.63 -1.61 4.00
C LEU A 241 21.83 -2.84 4.89
N TYR A 242 23.08 -3.20 5.19
CA TYR A 242 23.36 -4.31 6.11
C TYR A 242 23.00 -3.97 7.57
N SER A 243 23.12 -2.69 7.94
CA SER A 243 22.78 -2.18 9.27
C SER A 243 21.37 -1.57 9.35
N SER A 244 20.58 -1.61 8.27
CA SER A 244 19.23 -1.05 8.20
C SER A 244 18.13 -2.13 8.27
N TYR A 245 18.16 -2.92 9.34
CA TYR A 245 17.02 -3.76 9.71
C TYR A 245 16.12 -3.00 10.69
N ALA A 246 14.82 -3.09 10.46
CA ALA A 246 13.83 -2.57 11.39
C ALA A 246 12.57 -3.42 11.35
N THR A 247 12.07 -3.73 12.54
CA THR A 247 10.80 -4.42 12.73
C THR A 247 9.98 -3.61 13.70
N TYR A 248 8.77 -3.23 13.32
CA TYR A 248 7.77 -2.67 14.21
C TYR A 248 6.65 -3.70 14.40
N SER A 249 6.67 -4.39 15.52
CA SER A 249 5.81 -5.52 15.82
C SER A 249 4.68 -5.10 16.75
N ARG A 250 3.44 -5.25 16.29
CA ARG A 250 2.26 -5.09 17.14
C ARG A 250 2.26 -6.13 18.26
N CYS A 251 1.89 -5.69 19.46
CA CYS A 251 1.71 -6.52 20.64
C CYS A 251 0.25 -6.45 21.12
N ASN A 252 -0.27 -7.59 21.58
CA ASN A 252 -1.56 -7.67 22.26
C ASN A 252 -1.34 -8.25 23.66
N ALA A 253 -1.95 -7.63 24.67
CA ALA A 253 -1.97 -8.18 26.01
C ALA A 253 -2.81 -9.48 26.05
N THR A 254 -2.25 -10.54 26.62
CA THR A 254 -2.94 -11.80 26.87
C THR A 254 -3.73 -11.70 28.17
N LYS A 255 -4.65 -12.64 28.39
CA LYS A 255 -5.41 -12.72 29.66
C LYS A 255 -4.51 -13.03 30.88
N GLN A 256 -3.26 -13.43 30.65
CA GLN A 256 -2.31 -13.86 31.67
C GLN A 256 -1.32 -12.74 32.07
N GLY A 257 -1.51 -11.51 31.55
CA GLY A 257 -0.60 -10.39 31.84
C GLY A 257 0.71 -10.44 31.05
N THR A 258 0.79 -11.26 30.02
CA THR A 258 1.92 -11.30 29.07
C THR A 258 1.55 -10.57 27.78
N TYR A 259 2.53 -10.20 26.98
CA TYR A 259 2.36 -9.56 25.67
C TYR A 259 2.75 -10.54 24.57
N SER A 260 1.82 -10.79 23.64
CA SER A 260 2.07 -11.55 22.42
C SER A 260 2.30 -10.58 21.27
N CYS A 261 3.51 -10.59 20.70
CA CYS A 261 3.93 -9.67 19.66
C CYS A 261 4.12 -10.36 18.31
N SER A 262 3.62 -9.75 17.23
CA SER A 262 3.71 -10.31 15.87
C SER A 262 5.17 -10.51 15.45
N GLY A 263 5.50 -11.72 15.00
CA GLY A 263 6.85 -12.08 14.54
C GLY A 263 7.83 -12.44 15.66
N LEU A 264 7.42 -12.36 16.93
CA LEU A 264 8.18 -12.88 18.07
C LEU A 264 7.62 -14.24 18.47
N ALA A 265 8.49 -15.25 18.53
CA ALA A 265 8.08 -16.62 18.89
C ALA A 265 7.80 -16.79 20.41
N ARG A 266 8.29 -15.86 21.24
CA ARG A 266 8.09 -15.85 22.68
C ARG A 266 7.17 -14.71 23.09
N GLU A 267 6.38 -14.96 24.13
CA GLU A 267 5.66 -13.90 24.83
C GLU A 267 6.62 -13.10 25.72
N ILE A 268 6.27 -11.84 25.96
CA ILE A 268 7.05 -10.89 26.75
C ILE A 268 6.30 -10.64 28.07
N SER A 269 6.99 -10.72 29.19
CA SER A 269 6.37 -10.43 30.50
C SER A 269 6.11 -8.94 30.66
N GLU A 270 5.21 -8.57 31.58
CA GLU A 270 4.96 -7.16 31.88
C GLU A 270 6.21 -6.43 32.40
N GLU A 271 7.03 -7.10 33.22
CA GLU A 271 8.30 -6.56 33.72
C GLU A 271 9.30 -6.32 32.59
N GLU A 272 9.41 -7.26 31.65
CA GLU A 272 10.29 -7.13 30.49
C GLU A 272 9.80 -5.98 29.60
N MET A 273 8.50 -5.89 29.34
CA MET A 273 7.91 -4.79 28.58
C MET A 273 8.18 -3.44 29.26
N ALA A 274 7.99 -3.35 30.58
CA ALA A 274 8.24 -2.12 31.34
C ALA A 274 9.72 -1.72 31.38
N SER A 275 10.64 -2.69 31.28
CA SER A 275 12.09 -2.42 31.20
C SER A 275 12.54 -1.79 29.88
N LEU A 276 11.74 -1.94 28.81
CA LEU A 276 12.04 -1.36 27.52
C LEU A 276 11.81 0.16 27.54
N LEU A 277 12.69 0.87 26.85
CA LEU A 277 12.62 2.32 26.74
C LEU A 277 11.59 2.72 25.68
N ALA A 278 10.90 3.84 25.92
CA ALA A 278 10.01 4.49 24.94
C ALA A 278 10.66 5.74 24.30
N VAL A 279 11.87 6.07 24.71
CA VAL A 279 12.62 7.25 24.25
C VAL A 279 13.91 6.80 23.57
N TRP A 280 14.26 7.50 22.49
CA TRP A 280 15.44 7.25 21.67
C TRP A 280 16.73 7.26 22.50
N GLN A 281 17.66 6.38 22.14
CA GLN A 281 19.01 6.30 22.73
C GLN A 281 20.08 6.26 21.66
N ALA A 282 21.22 6.93 21.92
CA ALA A 282 22.38 6.90 21.04
C ALA A 282 23.14 5.57 21.10
N VAL A 283 23.09 4.89 22.26
CA VAL A 283 23.84 3.65 22.53
C VAL A 283 22.87 2.47 22.49
N PRO A 284 23.26 1.31 21.91
CA PRO A 284 22.40 0.14 21.87
C PRO A 284 22.07 -0.38 23.27
N ASN A 285 20.84 -0.86 23.45
CA ASN A 285 20.39 -1.43 24.71
C ASN A 285 20.41 -2.97 24.71
N GLN A 286 20.56 -3.60 23.54
CA GLN A 286 20.70 -5.04 23.39
C GLN A 286 21.80 -5.39 22.37
N ILE A 287 22.31 -6.61 22.47
CA ILE A 287 23.27 -7.19 21.53
C ILE A 287 22.66 -8.50 21.01
N LYS A 288 22.50 -8.60 19.69
CA LYS A 288 22.01 -9.83 19.05
C LYS A 288 23.01 -10.97 19.24
N GLN A 289 22.55 -12.22 19.16
CA GLN A 289 23.41 -13.42 19.18
C GLN A 289 24.59 -13.38 18.20
N ASN A 290 24.50 -12.61 17.11
CA ASN A 290 25.58 -12.40 16.13
C ASN A 290 26.44 -11.14 16.40
N GLN A 291 26.46 -10.62 17.62
CA GLN A 291 27.19 -9.40 18.04
C GLN A 291 26.78 -8.11 17.33
N LEU A 292 25.61 -8.07 16.69
CA LEU A 292 25.08 -6.85 16.10
C LEU A 292 24.38 -6.01 17.18
N PRO A 293 24.65 -4.70 17.26
CA PRO A 293 23.97 -3.80 18.20
C PRO A 293 22.48 -3.65 17.83
N GLU A 294 21.60 -3.77 18.82
CA GLU A 294 20.15 -3.63 18.64
C GLU A 294 19.59 -2.57 19.61
N TRP A 295 18.63 -1.81 19.09
CA TRP A 295 17.82 -0.88 19.87
C TRP A 295 16.41 -1.42 19.91
N VAL A 296 15.99 -1.84 21.11
CA VAL A 296 14.65 -2.35 21.36
C VAL A 296 13.86 -1.30 22.11
N TYR A 297 12.80 -0.81 21.50
CA TYR A 297 11.90 0.17 22.08
C TYR A 297 10.51 -0.40 22.26
N ARG A 298 9.80 0.07 23.27
CA ARG A 298 8.36 -0.11 23.37
C ARG A 298 7.64 1.14 22.89
N ASP A 299 6.42 0.94 22.43
CA ASP A 299 5.48 2.02 22.25
C ASP A 299 5.00 2.59 23.61
N GLU A 300 4.56 3.85 23.62
CA GLU A 300 4.09 4.57 24.81
C GLU A 300 2.95 3.83 25.51
N ASN A 301 2.07 3.18 24.73
CA ASN A 301 0.92 2.42 25.23
C ASN A 301 1.18 0.91 25.39
N ASN A 302 2.43 0.45 25.24
CA ASN A 302 2.80 -0.97 25.25
C ASN A 302 2.07 -1.82 24.19
N LEU A 303 1.61 -1.20 23.10
CA LEU A 303 0.89 -1.87 22.02
C LEU A 303 1.80 -2.33 20.88
N ALA A 304 3.09 -2.01 20.94
CA ALA A 304 4.07 -2.45 19.97
C ALA A 304 5.49 -2.44 20.54
N ILE A 305 6.38 -3.17 19.87
CA ILE A 305 7.81 -3.15 20.08
C ILE A 305 8.50 -2.87 18.76
N ALA A 306 9.51 -2.00 18.79
CA ALA A 306 10.39 -1.76 17.66
C ALA A 306 11.77 -2.34 17.93
N ILE A 307 12.31 -3.07 16.96
CA ILE A 307 13.69 -3.57 16.98
C ILE A 307 14.41 -2.94 15.80
N LEU A 308 15.40 -2.10 16.09
CA LEU A 308 16.09 -1.29 15.10
C LEU A 308 17.58 -1.63 15.04
N GLY A 309 18.13 -1.65 13.84
CA GLY A 309 19.57 -1.62 13.59
C GLY A 309 20.14 -0.20 13.59
N PRO A 310 21.48 -0.06 13.58
CA PRO A 310 22.16 1.23 13.71
C PRO A 310 21.67 2.32 12.76
N THR A 311 21.56 1.98 11.47
CA THR A 311 21.19 2.96 10.43
C THR A 311 19.77 3.46 10.61
N VAL A 312 18.83 2.58 11.00
CA VAL A 312 17.45 3.00 11.25
C VAL A 312 17.35 3.78 12.55
N ASN A 313 18.03 3.36 13.61
CA ASN A 313 18.03 4.07 14.89
C ASN A 313 18.58 5.50 14.76
N ASN A 314 19.64 5.69 13.99
CA ASN A 314 20.25 7.01 13.79
C ASN A 314 19.45 7.91 12.83
N SER A 315 18.49 7.35 12.09
CA SER A 315 17.69 8.10 11.13
C SER A 315 16.68 9.04 11.80
N MET A 316 16.24 10.06 11.08
CA MET A 316 15.14 10.93 11.51
C MET A 316 13.85 10.17 11.80
N LEU A 317 13.59 9.04 11.12
CA LEU A 317 12.43 8.19 11.41
C LEU A 317 12.40 7.82 12.89
N ALA A 318 13.45 7.15 13.37
CA ALA A 318 13.52 6.64 14.73
C ALA A 318 13.65 7.79 15.75
N LYS A 319 14.44 8.81 15.42
CA LYS A 319 14.61 9.98 16.30
C LYS A 319 13.30 10.72 16.52
N LEU A 320 12.47 10.93 15.50
CA LEU A 320 11.14 11.52 15.67
C LEU A 320 10.20 10.54 16.39
N TRP A 321 10.16 9.29 15.95
CA TRP A 321 9.22 8.29 16.46
C TRP A 321 9.34 8.06 17.97
N PHE A 322 10.59 7.99 18.46
CA PHE A 322 10.94 7.78 19.86
C PHE A 322 11.40 9.08 20.55
N ASN A 323 10.95 10.25 20.10
CA ASN A 323 11.09 11.53 20.81
C ASN A 323 12.54 11.85 21.26
N ALA A 324 13.50 11.77 20.34
CA ALA A 324 14.90 12.10 20.60
C ALA A 324 15.03 13.53 21.15
N PRO A 325 15.79 13.73 22.27
CA PRO A 325 15.88 15.04 22.92
C PRO A 325 16.37 16.17 22.00
N GLU A 326 17.30 15.86 21.08
CA GLU A 326 17.85 16.83 20.12
C GLU A 326 16.83 17.39 19.12
N LEU A 327 15.66 16.75 18.99
CA LEU A 327 14.60 17.17 18.06
C LEU A 327 13.52 18.03 18.71
N GLN A 328 13.47 18.09 20.04
CA GLN A 328 12.40 18.77 20.78
C GLN A 328 12.34 20.27 20.50
N ASP A 329 13.44 20.91 20.14
CA ASP A 329 13.48 22.32 19.79
C ASP A 329 12.87 22.62 18.40
N TYR A 330 12.79 21.61 17.53
CA TYR A 330 12.37 21.76 16.14
C TYR A 330 10.98 21.20 15.85
N PHE A 331 10.58 20.14 16.57
CA PHE A 331 9.36 19.40 16.31
C PHE A 331 8.58 19.15 17.60
N GLU A 332 7.25 19.10 17.49
CA GLU A 332 6.35 18.81 18.60
C GLU A 332 5.35 17.74 18.15
N GLU A 333 5.31 16.60 18.83
CA GLU A 333 4.24 15.62 18.62
C GLU A 333 2.90 16.24 19.06
N VAL A 334 1.93 16.32 18.14
CA VAL A 334 0.62 16.94 18.40
C VAL A 334 -0.53 15.95 18.39
N HIS A 335 -0.32 14.78 17.79
CA HIS A 335 -1.32 13.73 17.71
C HIS A 335 -0.65 12.39 17.45
N SER A 336 -1.15 11.35 18.11
CA SER A 336 -0.74 9.98 17.87
C SER A 336 -1.91 9.02 18.06
N GLU A 337 -1.98 8.02 17.18
CA GLU A 337 -2.94 6.93 17.25
C GLU A 337 -2.17 5.62 17.19
N PHE A 338 -2.53 4.67 18.06
CA PHE A 338 -1.83 3.41 18.22
C PHE A 338 -2.79 2.23 18.07
N GLY A 339 -2.36 1.18 17.40
CA GLY A 339 -3.16 -0.03 17.20
C GLY A 339 -2.65 -0.87 16.04
N SER A 340 -3.47 -1.07 15.01
CA SER A 340 -3.12 -1.91 13.86
C SER A 340 -1.96 -1.34 13.03
N THR A 341 -1.97 -0.02 12.83
CA THR A 341 -0.89 0.77 12.25
C THR A 341 -0.80 2.02 13.12
N ALA A 342 0.35 2.28 13.73
CA ALA A 342 0.52 3.48 14.51
C ALA A 342 0.81 4.67 13.59
N VAL A 343 0.28 5.83 13.91
CA VAL A 343 0.45 7.08 13.15
C VAL A 343 0.78 8.19 14.13
N LYS A 344 1.80 8.99 13.81
CA LYS A 344 2.23 10.14 14.60
C LYS A 344 2.30 11.39 13.73
N ILE A 345 1.79 12.51 14.25
CA ILE A 345 1.81 13.82 13.60
C ILE A 345 2.68 14.77 14.42
N PHE A 346 3.67 15.35 13.76
CA PHE A 346 4.58 16.32 14.37
C PHE A 346 4.36 17.70 13.76
N ARG A 347 4.18 18.72 14.59
CA ARG A 347 4.17 20.13 14.19
C ARG A 347 5.60 20.64 14.09
N VAL A 348 5.91 21.38 13.03
CA VAL A 348 7.20 22.05 12.85
C VAL A 348 7.19 23.38 13.60
N LYS A 349 8.13 23.57 14.53
CA LYS A 349 8.30 24.82 15.27
C LYS A 349 9.00 25.85 14.38
N LYS A 350 8.22 26.63 13.61
CA LYS A 350 8.72 27.61 12.62
C LYS A 350 9.80 28.54 13.17
N LYS A 351 9.70 28.95 14.44
CA LYS A 351 10.69 29.79 15.15
C LYS A 351 12.11 29.22 15.17
N ALA A 352 12.27 27.90 15.09
CA ALA A 352 13.58 27.26 15.05
C ALA A 352 14.26 27.33 13.67
N PHE A 353 13.55 27.82 12.64
CA PHE A 353 14.01 27.89 11.26
C PHE A 353 14.02 29.32 10.67
N GLU A 354 13.57 30.30 11.46
CA GLU A 354 13.70 31.74 11.22
C GLU A 354 15.13 32.19 11.54
#